data_AF-A0A369Q710-F1
#
_entry.id   AF-A0A369Q710-F1
#
_cell.length_a   1.000
_cell.length_b   1.000
_cell.length_c   1.000
_cell.angle_alpha   90.00
_cell.angle_beta   90.00
_cell.angle_gamma   90.00
#
_symmetry.space_group_name_H-M   'P 1'
#
loop_
_entity.id
_entity.type
_entity.pdbx_description
1 polymer ?
#
loop_
_entity_poly.entity_id
_entity_poly.type
_entity_poly.pdbx_seq_one_letter_code
_entity_poly.pdbx_strand_id
1 'polypeptide(L)'
;MEKPVNLKAKNTPQLWILLSANILIICGIIFPQYFKEIANEFDIVLIIKGLGASIAPLLLFLLNGLLSSNQKAILVFWKLKNPLPGSIAFSKLSKEDPRIDRKKLKEIHGNLPKNPKDQNRLWYKIYQKNTLDIVISESHRTFLLARDSASLSFLFIVFIGIPALVIATWPINIYYFSFLLVQYIVVVVGAQNRGRRFVTNVLAVESK
;
A
#
# COMPACT_ATOMS: atom_id res chain seq x y z
N MET A 1 -0.48 -9.77 28.67
CA MET A 1 -1.15 -8.95 27.64
C MET A 1 -0.08 -8.40 26.70
N GLU A 2 0.17 -9.06 25.57
CA GLU A 2 1.07 -8.50 24.55
C GLU A 2 0.43 -7.24 23.96
N LYS A 3 1.14 -6.12 23.99
CA LYS A 3 0.67 -4.87 23.37
C LYS A 3 0.40 -5.15 21.88
N PRO A 4 -0.73 -4.68 21.30
CA PRO A 4 -0.97 -4.84 19.89
C PRO A 4 0.17 -4.16 19.13
N VAL A 5 0.99 -4.97 18.48
CA VAL A 5 2.12 -4.49 17.69
C VAL A 5 1.60 -3.52 16.65
N ASN A 6 2.10 -2.28 16.66
CA ASN A 6 1.71 -1.27 15.67
C ASN A 6 2.17 -1.75 14.28
N LEU A 7 1.24 -2.32 13.51
CA LEU A 7 1.51 -2.90 12.19
C LEU A 7 2.09 -1.87 11.21
N LYS A 8 1.76 -0.58 11.39
CA LYS A 8 2.31 0.50 10.56
C LYS A 8 3.76 0.80 10.89
N ALA A 9 4.15 0.76 12.17
CA ALA A 9 5.54 1.00 12.58
C ALA A 9 6.50 -0.02 11.97
N LYS A 10 6.06 -1.28 11.81
CA LYS A 10 6.83 -2.34 11.13
C LYS A 10 7.04 -2.11 9.63
N ASN A 11 6.23 -1.26 9.01
CA ASN A 11 6.27 -0.99 7.57
C ASN A 11 7.09 0.27 7.22
N THR A 12 7.45 1.08 8.21
CA THR A 12 8.21 2.32 8.04
C THR A 12 9.53 2.11 7.29
N PRO A 13 10.36 1.09 7.57
CA PRO A 13 11.61 0.88 6.86
C PRO A 13 11.42 0.66 5.36
N GLN A 14 10.43 -0.15 4.97
CA GLN A 14 10.16 -0.44 3.56
C GLN A 14 9.61 0.79 2.83
N LEU A 15 8.77 1.59 3.49
CA LEU A 15 8.30 2.87 2.94
C LEU A 15 9.44 3.89 2.79
N TRP A 16 10.40 3.91 3.73
CA TRP A 16 11.58 4.77 3.63
C TRP A 16 12.49 4.37 2.47
N ILE A 17 12.68 3.06 2.24
CA ILE A 17 13.44 2.57 1.08
C ILE A 17 12.81 3.06 -0.23
N LEU A 18 11.49 2.94 -0.37
CA LEU A 18 10.79 3.42 -1.57
C LEU A 18 10.93 4.94 -1.75
N LEU A 19 10.75 5.70 -0.67
CA LEU A 19 10.87 7.16 -0.65
C LEU A 19 12.28 7.59 -1.05
N SER A 20 13.30 7.06 -0.37
CA SER A 20 14.70 7.41 -0.59
C SER A 20 15.19 7.00 -1.98
N ALA A 21 14.78 5.84 -2.49
CA ALA A 21 15.10 5.44 -3.86
C ALA A 21 14.54 6.43 -4.90
N ASN A 22 13.28 6.88 -4.74
CA ASN A 22 12.69 7.85 -5.64
C ASN A 22 13.37 9.23 -5.54
N ILE A 23 13.75 9.66 -4.33
CA ILE A 23 14.52 10.91 -4.10
C ILE A 23 15.90 10.84 -4.77
N LEU A 24 16.61 9.71 -4.64
CA LEU A 24 17.91 9.53 -5.30
C LEU A 24 17.81 9.62 -6.82
N ILE A 25 16.81 8.95 -7.40
CA ILE A 25 16.59 8.95 -8.84
C ILE A 25 16.35 10.38 -9.34
N ILE A 26 15.49 11.15 -8.69
CA ILE A 26 15.25 12.55 -9.10
C ILE A 26 16.49 13.43 -8.92
N CYS A 27 17.23 13.28 -7.81
CA CYS A 27 18.45 14.06 -7.59
C CYS A 27 19.48 13.82 -8.69
N GLY A 28 19.67 12.55 -9.10
CA GLY A 28 20.56 12.20 -10.20
C GLY A 28 20.10 12.75 -11.56
N ILE A 29 18.79 12.92 -11.76
CA ILE A 29 18.23 13.47 -13.01
C ILE A 29 18.32 15.00 -13.06
N ILE A 30 17.94 15.70 -11.99
CA ILE A 30 17.86 17.18 -11.98
C ILE A 30 19.23 17.81 -11.73
N PHE A 31 20.06 17.19 -10.88
CA PHE A 31 21.34 17.74 -10.43
C PHE A 31 22.49 16.76 -10.67
N PRO A 32 22.74 16.33 -11.93
CA PRO A 32 23.67 15.24 -12.23
C PRO A 32 25.11 15.53 -11.78
N GLN A 33 25.57 16.78 -11.89
CA GLN A 33 26.93 17.16 -11.49
C GLN A 33 27.11 17.09 -9.96
N TYR A 34 26.24 17.75 -9.19
CA TYR A 34 26.26 17.69 -7.72
C TYR A 34 26.05 16.27 -7.20
N PHE A 35 25.18 15.49 -7.84
CA PHE A 35 24.96 14.10 -7.48
C PHE A 35 26.23 13.27 -7.62
N LYS A 36 26.98 13.47 -8.72
CA LYS A 36 28.25 12.78 -8.96
C LYS A 36 29.33 13.17 -7.96
N GLU A 37 29.44 14.46 -7.63
CA GLU A 37 30.37 14.95 -6.61
C GLU A 37 30.08 14.31 -5.24
N ILE A 38 28.83 14.38 -4.78
CA ILE A 38 28.41 13.75 -3.51
C ILE A 38 28.65 12.24 -3.51
N ALA A 39 28.35 11.55 -4.62
CA ALA A 39 28.54 10.10 -4.73
C ALA A 39 30.01 9.66 -4.65
N ASN A 40 30.93 10.52 -5.07
CA ASN A 40 32.36 10.23 -5.03
C ASN A 40 32.98 10.56 -3.67
N GLU A 41 32.50 11.61 -3.01
CA GLU A 41 33.06 12.09 -1.75
C GLU A 41 32.46 11.41 -0.51
N PHE A 42 31.20 10.97 -0.59
CA PHE A 42 30.47 10.45 0.57
C PHE A 42 29.83 9.09 0.33
N ASP A 43 29.72 8.30 1.40
CA ASP A 43 28.90 7.09 1.40
C ASP A 43 27.41 7.46 1.44
N ILE A 44 26.79 7.50 0.25
CA ILE A 44 25.36 7.79 0.08
C ILE A 44 24.48 6.83 0.91
N VAL A 45 24.88 5.56 1.06
CA VAL A 45 24.10 4.57 1.83
C VAL A 45 24.09 4.96 3.31
N LEU A 46 25.24 5.40 3.83
CA LEU A 46 25.34 5.88 5.21
C LEU A 46 24.48 7.14 5.43
N ILE A 47 24.53 8.11 4.50
CA ILE A 47 23.73 9.33 4.57
C ILE A 47 22.22 9.01 4.60
N ILE A 48 21.75 8.13 3.71
CA ILE A 48 20.33 7.74 3.65
C ILE A 48 19.90 6.99 4.91
N LYS A 49 20.76 6.15 5.47
CA LYS A 49 20.48 5.47 6.74
C LYS A 49 20.39 6.48 7.88
N GLY A 50 21.31 7.44 7.94
CA GLY A 50 21.31 8.51 8.95
C GLY A 50 20.06 9.39 8.86
N LEU A 51 19.80 9.98 7.69
CA LEU A 51 18.60 10.77 7.43
C LEU A 51 17.33 9.94 7.68
N GLY A 52 17.33 8.67 7.27
CA GLY A 52 16.22 7.76 7.49
C GLY A 52 15.91 7.51 8.96
N ALA A 53 16.93 7.34 9.78
CA ALA A 53 16.73 7.16 11.21
C ALA A 53 16.17 8.43 11.87
N SER A 54 16.55 9.61 11.39
CA SER A 54 16.18 10.89 12.01
C SER A 54 14.85 11.45 11.50
N ILE A 55 14.65 11.57 10.18
CA ILE A 55 13.54 12.33 9.59
C ILE A 55 12.43 11.45 8.98
N ALA A 56 12.72 10.18 8.66
CA ALA A 56 11.76 9.31 7.99
C ALA A 56 10.41 9.19 8.71
N PRO A 57 10.34 9.01 10.05
CA PRO A 57 9.06 8.83 10.72
C PRO A 57 8.16 10.05 10.56
N LEU A 58 8.73 11.25 10.69
CA LEU A 58 8.00 12.51 10.55
C LEU A 58 7.54 12.71 9.11
N LEU A 59 8.45 12.56 8.15
CA LEU A 59 8.14 12.77 6.74
C LEU A 59 7.10 11.76 6.23
N LEU A 60 7.26 10.47 6.57
CA LEU A 60 6.29 9.44 6.21
C LEU A 60 4.96 9.63 6.92
N PHE A 61 4.94 10.15 8.15
CA PHE A 61 3.69 10.49 8.85
C PHE A 61 2.92 11.59 8.10
N LEU A 62 3.61 12.68 7.73
CA LEU A 62 3.02 13.78 6.98
C LEU A 62 2.51 13.32 5.60
N LEU A 63 3.37 12.64 4.82
CA LEU A 63 3.01 12.16 3.48
C LEU A 63 1.86 11.15 3.51
N ASN A 64 1.86 10.21 4.46
CA ASN A 64 0.77 9.26 4.60
C ASN A 64 -0.52 9.89 5.14
N GLY A 65 -0.44 11.05 5.77
CA GLY A 65 -1.57 11.85 6.24
C GLY A 65 -2.25 12.66 5.15
N LEU A 66 -1.57 12.96 4.02
CA LEU A 66 -2.13 13.74 2.91
C LEU A 66 -3.35 13.09 2.25
N LEU A 67 -3.44 11.77 2.32
CA LEU A 67 -4.54 11.00 1.73
C LEU A 67 -5.26 10.19 2.82
N SER A 68 -6.58 10.39 2.90
CA SER A 68 -7.45 9.58 3.76
C SER A 68 -7.40 8.10 3.39
N SER A 69 -7.71 7.23 4.35
CA SER A 69 -7.77 5.77 4.12
C SER A 69 -8.69 5.40 2.95
N ASN A 70 -9.80 6.14 2.76
CA ASN A 70 -10.72 5.93 1.65
C ASN A 70 -10.10 6.35 0.30
N GLN A 71 -9.45 7.52 0.23
CA GLN A 71 -8.75 7.95 -1.00
C GLN A 71 -7.67 6.95 -1.41
N LYS A 72 -6.88 6.45 -0.45
CA LYS A 72 -5.88 5.42 -0.73
C LYS A 72 -6.53 4.13 -1.27
N ALA A 73 -7.69 3.75 -0.76
CA ALA A 73 -8.44 2.61 -1.28
C ALA A 73 -8.97 2.87 -2.70
N ILE A 74 -9.44 4.07 -3.00
CA ILE A 74 -9.84 4.47 -4.37
C ILE A 74 -8.65 4.36 -5.32
N LEU A 75 -7.47 4.87 -4.94
CA LEU A 75 -6.24 4.78 -5.73
C LEU A 75 -5.81 3.34 -6.00
N VAL A 76 -5.94 2.45 -5.00
CA VAL A 76 -5.56 1.04 -5.16
C VAL A 76 -6.58 0.27 -6.00
N PHE A 77 -7.89 0.42 -5.73
CA PHE A 77 -8.90 -0.43 -6.37
C PHE A 77 -9.58 0.21 -7.59
N TRP A 78 -9.23 1.45 -7.91
CA TRP A 78 -9.82 2.26 -8.99
C TRP A 78 -11.35 2.24 -8.98
N LYS A 79 -11.91 2.37 -7.77
CA LYS A 79 -13.36 2.35 -7.52
C LYS A 79 -13.75 3.54 -6.67
N LEU A 80 -14.62 4.41 -7.18
CA LEU A 80 -15.08 5.57 -6.41
C LEU A 80 -16.05 5.20 -5.28
N LYS A 81 -16.91 4.19 -5.50
CA LYS A 81 -17.91 3.73 -4.52
C LYS A 81 -17.52 2.36 -3.97
N ASN A 82 -17.54 2.24 -2.64
CA ASN A 82 -17.19 1.02 -1.90
C ASN A 82 -15.83 0.41 -2.31
N PRO A 83 -14.72 1.19 -2.26
CA PRO A 83 -13.42 0.78 -2.78
C PRO A 83 -12.79 -0.40 -2.05
N LEU A 84 -13.18 -0.64 -0.79
CA LEU A 84 -12.57 -1.66 0.06
C LEU A 84 -12.79 -3.06 -0.53
N PRO A 85 -11.79 -3.95 -0.44
CA PRO A 85 -11.89 -5.31 -0.99
C PRO A 85 -12.96 -6.15 -0.29
N GLY A 86 -13.29 -5.82 0.97
CA GLY A 86 -14.38 -6.44 1.72
C GLY A 86 -15.76 -6.22 1.10
N SER A 87 -15.92 -5.23 0.22
CA SER A 87 -17.20 -4.95 -0.46
C SER A 87 -17.61 -6.02 -1.47
N ILE A 88 -16.69 -6.91 -1.84
CA ILE A 88 -16.93 -8.06 -2.71
C ILE A 88 -16.59 -9.39 -2.02
N ALA A 89 -16.48 -9.39 -0.69
CA ALA A 89 -16.04 -10.54 0.11
C ALA A 89 -16.86 -11.80 -0.15
N PHE A 90 -18.20 -11.69 -0.12
CA PHE A 90 -19.09 -12.85 -0.21
C PHE A 90 -19.68 -13.09 -1.60
N SER A 91 -19.79 -12.01 -2.38
CA SER A 91 -20.34 -12.05 -3.74
C SER A 91 -19.35 -12.60 -4.77
N LYS A 92 -18.04 -12.39 -4.57
CA LYS A 92 -16.97 -12.80 -5.47
C LYS A 92 -15.87 -13.60 -4.77
N LEU A 93 -15.16 -12.99 -3.80
CA LEU A 93 -13.91 -13.56 -3.27
C LEU A 93 -14.12 -14.90 -2.56
N SER A 94 -15.21 -15.06 -1.81
CA SER A 94 -15.53 -16.34 -1.15
C SER A 94 -15.85 -17.48 -2.10
N LYS A 95 -16.23 -17.18 -3.35
CA LYS A 95 -16.52 -18.19 -4.38
C LYS A 95 -15.28 -18.64 -5.13
N GLU A 96 -14.31 -17.73 -5.29
CA GLU A 96 -13.10 -17.96 -6.09
C GLU A 96 -11.99 -18.64 -5.29
N ASP A 97 -11.99 -18.51 -3.96
CA ASP A 97 -10.96 -19.12 -3.10
C ASP A 97 -11.42 -20.50 -2.57
N PRO A 98 -10.79 -21.61 -2.98
CA PRO A 98 -11.20 -22.96 -2.59
C PRO A 98 -10.97 -23.27 -1.11
N ARG A 99 -10.22 -22.44 -0.38
CA ARG A 99 -9.96 -22.62 1.06
C ARG A 99 -11.14 -22.20 1.94
N ILE A 100 -12.17 -21.58 1.36
CA ILE A 100 -13.30 -21.01 2.10
C ILE A 100 -14.50 -21.95 2.04
N ASP A 101 -14.92 -22.46 3.20
CA ASP A 101 -16.17 -23.20 3.32
C ASP A 101 -17.35 -22.24 3.44
N ARG A 102 -18.04 -22.02 2.31
CA ARG A 102 -19.22 -21.14 2.25
C ARG A 102 -20.44 -21.71 2.94
N LYS A 103 -20.55 -23.03 3.13
CA LYS A 103 -21.67 -23.64 3.87
C LYS A 103 -21.51 -23.33 5.35
N LYS A 104 -20.31 -23.57 5.89
CA LYS A 104 -19.96 -23.22 7.27
C LYS A 104 -20.13 -21.73 7.56
N LEU A 105 -19.69 -20.84 6.66
CA LEU A 105 -19.94 -19.40 6.81
C LEU A 105 -21.43 -19.04 6.88
N LYS A 106 -22.29 -19.75 6.14
CA LYS A 106 -23.75 -19.57 6.21
C LYS A 106 -24.35 -20.13 7.48
N GLU A 107 -23.84 -21.23 8.00
CA GLU A 107 -24.28 -21.80 9.27
C GLU A 107 -23.97 -20.84 10.43
N ILE A 108 -22.78 -20.21 10.42
CA ILE A 108 -22.34 -19.30 11.48
C ILE A 108 -23.03 -17.92 11.38
N HIS A 109 -23.10 -17.34 10.17
CA HIS A 109 -23.53 -15.95 9.98
C HIS A 109 -24.90 -15.79 9.31
N GLY A 110 -25.56 -16.89 8.95
CA GLY A 110 -26.81 -16.89 8.21
C GLY A 110 -26.63 -16.51 6.73
N ASN A 111 -27.61 -15.80 6.17
CA ASN A 111 -27.56 -15.39 4.78
C ASN A 111 -26.43 -14.40 4.50
N LEU A 112 -25.51 -14.80 3.62
CA LEU A 112 -24.38 -13.95 3.23
C LEU A 112 -24.88 -12.74 2.40
N PRO A 113 -24.52 -11.51 2.77
CA PRO A 113 -25.00 -10.30 2.13
C PRO A 113 -24.52 -10.18 0.68
N LYS A 114 -25.35 -9.56 -0.17
CA LYS A 114 -25.01 -9.22 -1.56
C LYS A 114 -24.70 -7.73 -1.76
N ASN A 115 -25.24 -6.85 -0.92
CA ASN A 115 -24.96 -5.42 -1.01
C ASN A 115 -23.50 -5.13 -0.63
N PRO A 116 -22.74 -4.33 -1.40
CA PRO A 116 -21.32 -4.07 -1.13
C PRO A 116 -21.02 -3.49 0.28
N LYS A 117 -21.90 -2.63 0.80
CA LYS A 117 -21.72 -2.05 2.15
C LYS A 117 -21.89 -3.11 3.23
N ASP A 118 -22.93 -3.93 3.11
CA ASP A 118 -23.24 -5.00 4.07
C ASP A 118 -22.19 -6.12 4.02
N GLN A 119 -21.68 -6.44 2.83
CA GLN A 119 -20.54 -7.33 2.65
C GLN A 119 -19.32 -6.85 3.44
N ASN A 120 -18.93 -5.57 3.25
CA ASN A 120 -17.80 -5.02 3.97
C ASN A 120 -18.05 -4.98 5.48
N ARG A 121 -19.28 -4.66 5.92
CA ARG A 121 -19.66 -4.61 7.33
C ARG A 121 -19.55 -5.98 8.00
N LEU A 122 -20.10 -7.03 7.39
CA LEU A 122 -20.02 -8.38 7.93
C LEU A 122 -18.58 -8.90 7.92
N TRP A 123 -17.86 -8.72 6.80
CA TRP A 123 -16.45 -9.11 6.71
C TRP A 123 -15.60 -8.41 7.78
N TYR A 124 -15.81 -7.11 8.01
CA TYR A 124 -15.08 -6.36 9.04
C TYR A 124 -15.36 -6.88 10.45
N LYS A 125 -16.61 -7.28 10.75
CA LYS A 125 -16.93 -7.94 12.03
C LYS A 125 -16.19 -9.26 12.21
N ILE A 126 -16.09 -10.07 11.16
CA ILE A 126 -15.33 -11.34 11.18
C ILE A 126 -13.83 -11.06 11.40
N TYR A 127 -13.29 -10.09 10.67
CA TYR A 127 -11.90 -9.65 10.85
C TYR A 127 -11.64 -9.22 12.31
N GLN A 128 -12.52 -8.40 12.90
CA GLN A 128 -12.37 -7.92 14.27
C GLN A 128 -12.28 -9.05 15.30
N LYS A 129 -13.05 -10.13 15.13
CA LYS A 129 -13.00 -11.32 16.00
C LYS A 129 -11.68 -12.09 15.88
N ASN A 130 -11.08 -12.10 14.70
CA ASN A 130 -9.89 -12.90 14.38
C ASN A 130 -8.61 -12.06 14.24
N THR A 131 -8.55 -10.87 14.86
CA THR A 131 -7.40 -9.94 14.71
C THR A 131 -6.08 -10.48 15.25
N LEU A 132 -6.14 -11.38 16.25
CA LEU A 132 -4.96 -11.99 16.88
C LEU A 132 -4.38 -13.15 16.06
N ASP A 133 -5.10 -13.64 15.06
CA ASP A 133 -4.58 -14.68 14.17
C ASP A 133 -3.39 -14.13 13.36
N ILE A 134 -2.27 -14.87 13.41
CA ILE A 134 -0.99 -14.45 12.80
C ILE A 134 -1.14 -14.28 11.29
N VAL A 135 -1.90 -15.16 10.63
CA VAL A 135 -2.11 -15.10 9.17
C VAL A 135 -2.90 -13.85 8.80
N ILE A 136 -3.93 -13.51 9.58
CA ILE A 136 -4.75 -12.31 9.37
C ILE A 136 -3.94 -11.04 9.64
N SER A 137 -3.21 -10.99 10.74
CA SER A 137 -2.40 -9.84 11.13
C SER A 137 -1.31 -9.53 10.10
N GLU A 138 -0.56 -10.54 9.64
CA GLU A 138 0.45 -10.36 8.59
C GLU A 138 -0.18 -10.00 7.23
N SER A 139 -1.33 -10.57 6.88
CA SER A 139 -2.05 -10.20 5.66
C SER A 139 -2.52 -8.75 5.69
N HIS A 140 -3.02 -8.29 6.85
CA HIS A 140 -3.41 -6.90 7.04
C HIS A 140 -2.18 -5.98 6.94
N ARG A 141 -1.08 -6.31 7.63
CA ARG A 141 0.16 -5.53 7.59
C ARG A 141 0.71 -5.37 6.18
N THR A 142 0.78 -6.46 5.41
CA THR A 142 1.29 -6.44 4.04
C THR A 142 0.36 -5.69 3.09
N PHE A 143 -0.97 -5.75 3.29
CA PHE A 143 -1.91 -4.91 2.57
C PHE A 143 -1.72 -3.42 2.90
N LEU A 144 -1.54 -3.05 4.17
CA LEU A 144 -1.29 -1.67 4.59
C LEU A 144 0.00 -1.13 3.94
N LEU A 145 1.08 -1.92 3.94
CA LEU A 145 2.35 -1.54 3.30
C LEU A 145 2.14 -1.25 1.81
N ALA A 146 1.49 -2.15 1.09
CA ALA A 146 1.30 -2.01 -0.35
C ALA A 146 0.37 -0.84 -0.70
N ARG A 147 -0.70 -0.64 0.08
CA ARG A 147 -1.61 0.50 -0.09
C ARG A 147 -0.91 1.83 0.16
N ASP A 148 -0.14 1.92 1.24
CA ASP A 148 0.59 3.15 1.58
C ASP A 148 1.72 3.41 0.55
N SER A 149 2.36 2.36 0.03
CA SER A 149 3.32 2.46 -1.10
C SER A 149 2.67 2.96 -2.40
N ALA A 150 1.45 2.51 -2.71
CA ALA A 150 0.69 2.97 -3.87
C ALA A 150 0.36 4.46 -3.72
N SER A 151 -0.06 4.87 -2.52
CA SER A 151 -0.35 6.27 -2.23
C SER A 151 0.90 7.14 -2.33
N LEU A 152 2.06 6.67 -1.86
CA LEU A 152 3.32 7.39 -2.00
C LEU A 152 3.76 7.50 -3.46
N SER A 153 3.65 6.43 -4.25
CA SER A 153 3.96 6.46 -5.69
C SER A 153 3.06 7.43 -6.45
N PHE A 154 1.78 7.51 -6.08
CA PHE A 154 0.86 8.50 -6.63
C PHE A 154 1.27 9.94 -6.28
N LEU A 155 1.67 10.19 -5.02
CA LEU A 155 2.17 11.50 -4.60
C LEU A 155 3.43 11.90 -5.38
N PHE A 156 4.33 10.95 -5.67
CA PHE A 156 5.47 11.21 -6.56
C PHE A 156 5.05 11.62 -7.96
N ILE A 157 4.07 10.96 -8.57
CA ILE A 157 3.55 11.39 -9.88
C ILE A 157 3.04 12.84 -9.81
N VAL A 158 2.22 13.17 -8.81
CA VAL A 158 1.58 14.49 -8.71
C VAL A 158 2.56 15.60 -8.39
N PHE A 159 3.39 15.44 -7.36
CA PHE A 159 4.25 16.50 -6.85
C PHE A 159 5.61 16.58 -7.53
N ILE A 160 6.04 15.50 -8.18
CA ILE A 160 7.37 15.40 -8.76
C ILE A 160 7.30 15.10 -10.26
N GLY A 161 6.54 14.09 -10.67
CA GLY A 161 6.40 13.69 -12.07
C GLY A 161 5.82 14.80 -12.95
N ILE A 162 4.69 15.38 -12.57
CA ILE A 162 4.03 16.44 -13.35
C ILE A 162 4.94 17.68 -13.47
N PRO A 163 5.53 18.23 -12.39
CA PRO A 163 6.49 19.33 -12.54
C PRO A 163 7.73 18.98 -13.36
N ALA A 164 8.26 17.75 -13.24
CA ALA A 164 9.41 17.31 -14.01
C ALA A 164 9.16 17.29 -15.52
N LEU A 165 7.91 17.11 -15.98
CA LEU A 165 7.57 17.24 -17.41
C LEU A 165 7.88 18.63 -17.97
N VAL A 166 7.80 19.67 -17.14
CA VAL A 166 8.01 21.07 -17.54
C VAL A 166 9.46 21.51 -17.29
N ILE A 167 10.06 21.08 -16.18
CA ILE A 167 11.38 21.57 -15.73
C ILE A 167 12.54 20.78 -16.34
N ALA A 168 12.38 19.46 -16.51
CA ALA A 168 13.47 18.60 -16.97
C ALA A 168 13.58 18.60 -18.50
N THR A 169 14.78 18.29 -18.99
CA THR A 169 15.08 18.30 -20.43
C THR A 169 14.44 17.12 -21.14
N TRP A 170 14.02 17.37 -22.39
CA TRP A 170 13.60 16.29 -23.29
C TRP A 170 14.83 15.48 -23.75
N PRO A 171 14.76 14.13 -23.84
CA PRO A 171 13.61 13.24 -23.59
C PRO A 171 13.54 12.68 -22.16
N ILE A 172 14.44 13.09 -21.26
CA ILE A 172 14.58 12.53 -19.90
C ILE A 172 13.29 12.72 -19.09
N ASN A 173 12.62 13.86 -19.26
CA ASN A 173 11.35 14.16 -18.61
C ASN A 173 10.26 13.10 -18.90
N ILE A 174 10.12 12.65 -20.15
CA ILE A 174 9.15 11.65 -20.57
C ILE A 174 9.51 10.28 -20.00
N TYR A 175 10.79 9.89 -20.07
CA TYR A 175 11.23 8.60 -19.53
C TYR A 175 11.03 8.51 -18.02
N TYR A 176 11.36 9.59 -17.29
CA TYR A 176 11.16 9.65 -15.85
C TYR A 176 9.68 9.59 -15.45
N PHE A 177 8.83 10.38 -16.13
CA PHE A 177 7.39 10.34 -15.88
C PHE A 177 6.80 8.95 -16.18
N SER A 178 7.23 8.32 -17.28
CA SER A 178 6.81 6.96 -17.65
C SER A 178 7.26 5.93 -16.61
N PHE A 179 8.47 6.06 -16.07
CA PHE A 179 8.96 5.24 -14.98
C PHE A 179 8.07 5.34 -13.73
N LEU A 180 7.71 6.56 -13.31
CA LEU A 180 6.83 6.77 -12.15
C LEU A 180 5.43 6.15 -12.36
N LEU A 181 4.88 6.28 -13.58
CA LEU A 181 3.62 5.64 -13.94
C LEU A 181 3.71 4.12 -13.83
N VAL A 182 4.73 3.51 -14.42
CA VAL A 182 4.95 2.05 -14.36
C VAL A 182 5.12 1.60 -12.90
N GLN A 183 5.92 2.31 -12.10
CA GLN A 183 6.09 2.04 -10.67
C GLN A 183 4.73 2.04 -9.95
N TYR A 184 3.91 3.08 -10.15
CA TYR A 184 2.59 3.17 -9.54
C TYR A 184 1.70 1.98 -9.94
N ILE A 185 1.63 1.62 -11.22
CA ILE A 185 0.83 0.48 -11.70
C ILE A 185 1.29 -0.83 -11.05
N VAL A 186 2.59 -1.11 -11.02
CA VAL A 186 3.15 -2.32 -10.41
C VAL A 186 2.77 -2.40 -8.92
N VAL A 187 2.92 -1.29 -8.19
CA VAL A 187 2.58 -1.24 -6.76
C VAL A 187 1.07 -1.39 -6.54
N VAL A 188 0.23 -0.78 -7.38
CA VAL A 188 -1.23 -0.91 -7.30
C VAL A 188 -1.68 -2.34 -7.52
N VAL A 189 -1.19 -3.03 -8.56
CA VAL A 189 -1.50 -4.45 -8.80
C VAL A 189 -1.10 -5.29 -7.59
N GLY A 190 0.10 -5.04 -7.04
CA GLY A 190 0.56 -5.68 -5.81
C GLY A 190 -0.33 -5.41 -4.58
N ALA A 191 -0.89 -4.21 -4.46
CA ALA A 191 -1.80 -3.82 -3.38
C ALA A 191 -3.19 -4.44 -3.54
N GLN A 192 -3.71 -4.51 -4.77
CA GLN A 192 -4.98 -5.18 -5.06
C GLN A 192 -4.93 -6.67 -4.71
N ASN A 193 -3.86 -7.35 -5.11
CA ASN A 193 -3.66 -8.77 -4.83
C ASN A 193 -3.59 -9.05 -3.32
N ARG A 194 -2.81 -8.24 -2.58
CA ARG A 194 -2.71 -8.34 -1.11
C ARG A 194 -4.03 -8.01 -0.41
N GLY A 195 -4.77 -7.02 -0.90
CA GLY A 195 -6.09 -6.68 -0.36
C GLY A 195 -7.12 -7.79 -0.54
N ARG A 196 -7.14 -8.45 -1.71
CA ARG A 196 -7.99 -9.63 -1.93
C ARG A 196 -7.57 -10.79 -1.03
N ARG A 197 -6.27 -11.08 -0.94
CA ARG A 197 -5.72 -12.15 -0.09
C ARG A 197 -6.01 -11.91 1.39
N PHE A 198 -5.97 -10.66 1.84
CA PHE A 198 -6.35 -10.30 3.21
C PHE A 198 -7.81 -10.67 3.48
N VAL A 199 -8.73 -10.31 2.57
CA VAL A 199 -10.14 -10.67 2.70
C VAL A 199 -10.34 -12.18 2.72
N THR A 200 -9.72 -12.91 1.78
CA THR A 200 -9.91 -14.36 1.70
C THR A 200 -9.28 -15.10 2.87
N ASN A 201 -8.13 -14.66 3.39
CA ASN A 201 -7.53 -15.26 4.58
C ASN A 201 -8.42 -15.08 5.83
N VAL A 202 -9.05 -13.92 6.00
CA VAL A 202 -10.02 -13.71 7.10
C VAL A 202 -11.19 -14.70 6.99
N LEU A 203 -11.75 -14.85 5.79
CA LEU A 203 -12.88 -15.75 5.57
C LEU A 203 -12.48 -17.22 5.71
N ALA A 204 -11.28 -17.60 5.26
CA ALA A 204 -10.78 -18.96 5.36
C ALA A 204 -10.53 -19.37 6.81
N VAL A 205 -10.02 -18.47 7.65
CA VAL A 205 -9.85 -18.74 9.09
C VAL A 205 -11.20 -18.92 9.79
N GLU A 206 -12.18 -18.07 9.50
CA GLU A 206 -13.53 -18.19 10.09
C GLU A 206 -14.28 -19.46 9.62
N SER A 207 -13.99 -19.94 8.41
CA SER A 207 -14.62 -21.13 7.83
C SER A 207 -13.87 -22.43 8.10
N LYS A 208 -12.82 -22.41 8.93
CA LYS A 208 -12.12 -23.63 9.37
C LYS A 208 -12.91 -24.38 10.40
#